data_AF-A0A9D6F1X4-F1
#
_entry.id   AF-A0A9D6F1X4-F1
#
_cell.length_a   1.000
_cell.length_b   1.000
_cell.length_c   1.000
_cell.angle_alpha   90.00
_cell.angle_beta   90.00
_cell.angle_gamma   90.00
#
_symmetry.space_group_name_H-M   'P 1'
#
loop_
_entity.id
_entity.type
_entity.pdbx_description
1 polymer ?
#
loop_
_entity_poly.entity_id
_entity_poly.type
_entity_poly.pdbx_seq_one_letter_code
_entity_poly.pdbx_strand_id
1 'polypeptide(L)'
;MNSLPVNVAVEGNSDEALARALLRECELPTGVVYVQKGKDNLDKKLKAFNQAANHAPWLVLRDLDRDAACAPELWRYCLRNGPHTWFCESRFTPPNPGCWRTENA
;
A
#
# COMPACT_ATOMS: atom_id res chain seq x y z
N MET A 1 -19.03 10.79 13.56
CA MET A 1 -18.91 10.38 12.14
C MET A 1 -18.64 8.89 12.12
N ASN A 2 -19.51 8.08 11.50
CA ASN A 2 -19.22 6.65 11.30
C ASN A 2 -18.34 6.52 10.04
N SER A 3 -17.02 6.50 10.23
CA SER A 3 -16.10 6.13 9.15
C SER A 3 -16.18 4.61 8.92
N LEU A 4 -16.15 4.19 7.65
CA LEU A 4 -16.12 2.77 7.32
C LEU A 4 -14.75 2.19 7.72
N PRO A 5 -14.69 0.99 8.33
CA PRO A 5 -13.42 0.34 8.65
C PRO A 5 -12.55 0.15 7.41
N VAL A 6 -11.25 0.44 7.56
CA VAL A 6 -10.25 0.24 6.51
C VAL A 6 -9.64 -1.14 6.66
N ASN A 7 -9.85 -2.01 5.67
CA ASN A 7 -9.19 -3.31 5.62
C ASN A 7 -7.71 -3.13 5.28
N VAL A 8 -6.86 -4.02 5.78
CA VAL A 8 -5.41 -3.90 5.64
C VAL A 8 -4.83 -5.19 5.09
N ALA A 9 -3.95 -5.11 4.11
CA ALA A 9 -3.05 -6.20 3.74
C ALA A 9 -1.59 -5.76 3.90
N VAL A 10 -0.77 -6.59 4.53
CA VAL A 10 0.64 -6.28 4.79
C VAL A 10 1.55 -7.47 4.51
N GLU A 11 2.84 -7.20 4.30
CA GLU A 11 3.85 -8.21 4.08
C GLU A 11 4.15 -9.03 5.34
N GLY A 12 4.40 -8.37 6.47
CA GLY A 12 4.79 -8.99 7.75
C GLY A 12 4.11 -8.39 8.99
N ASN A 13 4.44 -8.97 10.15
CA ASN A 13 3.84 -8.57 11.44
C ASN A 13 4.22 -7.15 11.86
N SER A 14 5.45 -6.70 11.54
CA SER A 14 5.89 -5.33 11.85
C SER A 14 5.07 -4.29 11.09
N ASP A 15 4.71 -4.59 9.85
CA ASP A 15 3.91 -3.71 8.98
C ASP A 15 2.47 -3.58 9.48
N GLU A 16 1.92 -4.63 10.10
CA GLU A 16 0.60 -4.54 10.74
C GLU A 16 0.60 -3.47 11.84
N ALA A 17 1.63 -3.47 12.70
CA ALA A 17 1.74 -2.49 13.77
C ALA A 17 1.82 -1.06 13.21
N LEU A 18 2.59 -0.87 12.13
CA LEU A 18 2.67 0.40 11.41
C LEU A 18 1.32 0.80 10.79
N ALA A 19 0.64 -0.11 10.10
CA ALA A 19 -0.66 0.16 9.48
C ALA A 19 -1.70 0.59 10.53
N ARG A 20 -1.75 -0.10 11.67
CA ARG A 20 -2.64 0.25 12.78
C ARG A 20 -2.32 1.63 13.36
N ALA A 21 -1.04 1.94 13.53
CA ALA A 21 -0.61 3.26 14.00
C ALA A 21 -1.04 4.37 13.02
N LEU A 22 -0.82 4.18 11.72
CA LEU A 22 -1.24 5.14 10.69
C LEU A 22 -2.74 5.37 10.68
N LEU A 23 -3.54 4.30 10.72
CA LEU A 23 -5.00 4.43 10.77
C LEU A 23 -5.48 5.12 12.05
N ARG A 24 -4.84 4.85 13.19
CA ARG A 24 -5.11 5.52 14.46
C ARG A 24 -4.83 7.03 14.37
N GLU A 25 -3.67 7.44 13.84
CA GLU A 25 -3.34 8.86 13.70
C GLU A 25 -4.26 9.59 12.71
N CYS A 26 -4.83 8.88 11.74
CA CYS A 26 -5.83 9.40 10.82
C CYS A 26 -7.27 9.33 11.35
N GLU A 27 -7.49 8.88 12.60
CA GLU A 27 -8.81 8.66 13.18
C GLU A 27 -9.71 7.70 12.35
N LEU A 28 -9.10 6.75 11.64
CA LEU A 28 -9.78 5.76 10.81
C LEU A 28 -9.90 4.42 11.55
N PRO A 29 -11.10 3.81 11.59
CA PRO A 29 -11.27 2.50 12.21
C PRO A 29 -10.53 1.42 11.40
N THR A 30 -9.79 0.56 12.09
CA THR A 30 -9.15 -0.61 11.45
C THR A 30 -10.17 -1.73 11.24
N GLY A 31 -10.26 -2.23 10.02
CA GLY A 31 -11.04 -3.40 9.63
C GLY A 31 -10.26 -4.71 9.78
N VAL A 32 -10.47 -5.63 8.84
CA VAL A 32 -9.76 -6.91 8.82
C VAL A 32 -8.32 -6.70 8.38
N VAL A 33 -7.37 -7.34 9.05
CA VAL A 33 -5.94 -7.29 8.70
C VAL A 33 -5.47 -8.65 8.16
N TYR A 34 -4.80 -8.63 7.02
CA TYR A 34 -4.25 -9.80 6.35
C TYR A 34 -2.73 -9.72 6.27
N VAL A 35 -2.03 -10.49 7.11
CA VAL A 35 -0.56 -10.63 7.04
C VAL A 35 -0.20 -11.76 6.05
N GLN A 36 0.56 -11.44 5.00
CA GLN A 36 0.84 -12.39 3.90
C GLN A 36 2.12 -13.22 4.09
N LYS A 37 2.94 -12.93 5.10
CA LYS A 37 4.18 -13.65 5.41
C LYS A 37 5.17 -13.60 4.23
N GLY A 38 5.46 -12.39 3.75
CA GLY A 38 6.41 -12.13 2.67
C GLY A 38 5.78 -11.57 1.40
N LYS A 39 6.55 -10.75 0.67
CA LYS A 39 6.13 -10.06 -0.56
C LYS A 39 5.58 -10.97 -1.64
N ASP A 40 6.16 -12.14 -1.87
CA ASP A 40 5.68 -13.05 -2.93
C ASP A 40 4.22 -13.49 -2.73
N ASN A 41 3.78 -13.64 -1.49
CA ASN A 41 2.41 -14.01 -1.17
C ASN A 41 1.47 -12.80 -1.26
N LEU A 42 1.97 -11.61 -0.91
CA LEU A 42 1.25 -10.36 -1.05
C LEU A 42 1.02 -10.04 -2.53
N ASP A 43 2.08 -10.10 -3.35
CA ASP A 43 2.08 -9.77 -4.77
C ASP A 43 1.08 -10.66 -5.55
N LYS A 44 1.01 -11.96 -5.23
CA LYS A 44 0.01 -12.88 -5.80
C LYS A 44 -1.44 -12.45 -5.53
N LYS A 45 -1.70 -11.70 -4.46
CA LYS A 45 -3.04 -11.27 -4.03
C LYS A 45 -3.33 -9.80 -4.29
N LEU A 46 -2.33 -9.00 -4.67
CA LEU A 46 -2.51 -7.57 -4.93
C LEU A 46 -3.66 -7.27 -5.89
N LYS A 47 -3.80 -8.05 -6.96
CA LYS A 47 -4.93 -7.90 -7.90
C LYS A 47 -6.29 -8.12 -7.23
N ALA A 48 -6.40 -9.10 -6.33
CA ALA A 48 -7.64 -9.38 -5.62
C ALA A 48 -7.98 -8.28 -4.60
N PHE A 49 -6.99 -7.77 -3.86
CA PHE A 49 -7.19 -6.63 -2.96
C PHE A 49 -7.59 -5.36 -3.73
N ASN A 50 -6.94 -5.11 -4.87
CA ASN A 50 -7.29 -3.99 -5.74
C ASN A 50 -8.74 -4.10 -6.25
N GLN A 51 -9.19 -5.30 -6.61
CA GLN A 51 -10.60 -5.53 -6.97
C GLN A 51 -11.54 -5.32 -5.77
N ALA A 52 -11.17 -5.81 -4.58
CA ALA A 52 -11.95 -5.62 -3.36
C ALA A 52 -12.08 -4.15 -2.93
N ALA A 53 -11.12 -3.29 -3.31
CA ALA A 53 -11.17 -1.85 -3.10
C ALA A 53 -12.32 -1.13 -3.82
N ASN A 54 -13.01 -1.80 -4.76
CA ASN A 54 -14.24 -1.28 -5.34
C ASN A 54 -15.45 -1.35 -4.40
N HIS A 55 -15.35 -2.12 -3.30
CA HIS A 55 -16.49 -2.41 -2.42
C HIS A 55 -16.29 -1.94 -0.96
N ALA A 56 -15.05 -1.74 -0.53
CA ALA A 56 -14.71 -1.27 0.80
C ALA A 56 -13.38 -0.50 0.77
N PRO A 57 -13.04 0.30 1.80
CA PRO A 57 -11.73 0.92 1.91
C PRO A 57 -10.63 -0.12 2.19
N TRP A 58 -9.47 0.03 1.53
CA TRP A 58 -8.30 -0.83 1.71
C TRP A 58 -7.01 -0.02 1.82
N LEU A 59 -6.13 -0.44 2.73
CA LEU A 59 -4.73 -0.05 2.80
C LEU A 59 -3.87 -1.29 2.53
N VAL A 60 -2.92 -1.17 1.60
CA VAL A 60 -1.93 -2.24 1.36
C VAL A 60 -0.54 -1.67 1.61
N LEU A 61 0.21 -2.28 2.52
CA LEU A 61 1.61 -1.94 2.77
C LEU A 61 2.52 -3.02 2.17
N ARG A 62 3.41 -2.57 1.29
CA ARG A 62 4.40 -3.38 0.59
C ARG A 62 5.68 -2.52 0.52
N ASP A 63 6.79 -3.04 1.02
CA ASP A 63 8.08 -2.35 1.00
C ASP A 63 8.56 -2.07 -0.43
N LEU A 64 9.46 -1.12 -0.67
CA LEU A 64 9.99 -0.92 -2.03
C LEU A 64 11.10 -1.93 -2.39
N ASP A 65 11.90 -2.30 -1.39
CA ASP A 65 13.13 -3.08 -1.54
C ASP A 65 14.00 -2.57 -2.72
N ARG A 66 14.49 -3.49 -3.54
CA ARG A 66 15.21 -3.25 -4.79
C ARG A 66 14.35 -3.58 -6.02
N ASP A 67 13.06 -3.82 -5.82
CA ASP A 67 12.16 -4.36 -6.85
C ASP A 67 11.70 -3.29 -7.85
N ALA A 68 11.81 -2.01 -7.50
CA ALA A 68 11.62 -0.88 -8.41
C ALA A 68 12.42 0.35 -7.97
N ALA A 69 12.55 1.38 -8.81
CA ALA A 69 13.25 2.62 -8.42
C ALA A 69 12.41 3.51 -7.50
N CYS A 70 11.09 3.39 -7.54
CA CYS A 70 10.17 4.05 -6.62
C CYS A 70 8.81 3.36 -6.52
N ALA A 71 8.01 3.77 -5.54
CA ALA A 71 6.67 3.24 -5.31
C ALA A 71 5.75 3.32 -6.57
N PRO A 72 5.73 4.43 -7.35
CA PRO A 72 4.98 4.46 -8.61
C PRO A 72 5.35 3.37 -9.62
N GLU A 73 6.64 3.07 -9.75
CA GLU A 73 7.10 2.02 -10.66
C GLU A 73 6.75 0.63 -10.13
N LEU A 74 6.87 0.43 -8.81
CA LEU A 74 6.54 -0.83 -8.17
C LEU A 74 5.08 -1.22 -8.39
N TRP A 75 4.13 -0.30 -8.19
CA TRP A 75 2.74 -0.66 -8.41
C TRP A 75 2.43 -0.88 -9.90
N ARG A 76 3.09 -0.20 -10.85
CA ARG A 76 2.92 -0.49 -12.29
C ARG A 76 3.36 -1.90 -12.63
N TYR A 77 4.42 -2.37 -12.00
CA TYR A 77 4.89 -3.75 -12.12
C TYR A 77 3.87 -4.74 -11.51
N CYS A 78 3.43 -4.50 -10.28
CA CYS A 78 2.51 -5.40 -9.58
C CYS A 78 1.07 -5.37 -10.09
N LEU A 79 0.63 -4.22 -10.60
CA LEU A 79 -0.74 -3.91 -11.01
C LEU A 79 -0.71 -3.27 -12.41
N ARG A 80 -0.73 -4.09 -13.47
CA ARG A 80 -0.73 -3.64 -14.88
C ARG A 80 -1.77 -2.55 -15.22
N ASN A 81 -2.90 -2.51 -14.51
CA ASN A 81 -3.99 -1.54 -14.73
C ASN A 81 -3.97 -0.37 -13.71
N GLY A 82 -2.97 -0.35 -12.85
CA GLY A 82 -2.86 0.56 -11.73
C GLY A 82 -3.82 0.32 -10.58
N PRO A 83 -3.60 1.03 -9.48
CA PRO A 83 -4.48 0.94 -8.34
C PRO A 83 -5.83 1.61 -8.64
N HIS A 84 -6.90 1.06 -8.06
CA HIS A 84 -8.20 1.71 -8.05
C HIS A 84 -8.17 2.98 -7.17
N THR A 85 -9.15 3.86 -7.39
CA THR A 85 -9.23 5.29 -6.99
C THR A 85 -9.00 5.61 -5.50
N TRP A 86 -8.94 4.61 -4.61
CA TRP A 86 -8.71 4.76 -3.18
C TRP A 86 -7.27 4.45 -2.74
N PHE A 87 -6.36 4.23 -3.67
CA PHE A 87 -4.94 4.06 -3.36
C PHE A 87 -4.27 5.40 -3.15
N CYS A 88 -3.78 5.61 -1.93
CA CYS A 88 -3.15 6.86 -1.53
C CYS A 88 -1.75 6.96 -2.17
N GLU A 89 -1.68 7.60 -3.33
CA GLU A 89 -0.45 8.25 -3.79
C GLU A 89 -0.41 9.62 -3.12
N SER A 90 0.51 9.83 -2.18
CA SER A 90 0.80 11.18 -1.72
C SER A 90 1.27 11.98 -2.94
N ARG A 91 0.49 12.97 -3.37
CA ARG A 91 0.97 13.98 -4.34
C ARG A 91 2.00 14.85 -3.66
N PHE A 92 3.19 14.30 -3.44
CA PHE A 92 4.40 15.08 -3.26
C PHE A 92 4.96 15.22 -4.66
N THR A 93 4.79 16.39 -5.28
CA THR A 93 5.47 16.72 -6.54
C THR A 93 6.82 17.33 -6.18
N PRO A 94 7.91 16.56 -6.10
CA PRO A 94 9.22 17.18 -6.11
C PRO A 94 9.49 17.90 -7.43
N PRO A 95 10.43 18.86 -7.42
CA PRO A 95 10.89 19.53 -8.62
C PRO A 95 11.60 18.60 -9.63
N ASN A 96 11.69 17.29 -9.38
CA ASN A 96 12.29 16.31 -10.30
C ASN A 96 11.37 15.07 -10.42
N PRO A 97 10.81 14.74 -11.60
CA PRO A 97 9.76 13.71 -11.76
C PRO A 97 10.27 12.25 -11.71
N GLY A 98 11.56 12.05 -11.43
CA GLY A 98 12.16 10.72 -11.33
C GLY A 98 12.04 10.17 -9.92
N CYS A 99 11.59 8.93 -9.81
CA CYS A 99 11.74 8.06 -8.65
C CYS A 99 12.83 8.49 -7.67
N TRP A 100 12.47 8.72 -6.40
CA TRP A 100 13.41 9.01 -5.32
C TRP A 100 14.27 7.78 -4.96
N ARG A 101 15.18 7.37 -5.85
CA ARG A 101 16.34 6.57 -5.46
C ARG A 101 17.42 7.58 -5.10
N THR A 102 17.78 7.66 -3.83
CA THR A 102 19.00 8.35 -3.43
C THR A 102 20.16 7.60 -4.07
N GLU A 103 20.81 8.23 -5.05
CA GLU A 103 22.10 7.76 -5.52
C GLU A 103 23.08 7.79 -4.34
N ASN A 104 23.53 6.61 -3.93
CA ASN A 104 24.61 6.33 -2.98
C ASN A 104 24.37 6.72 -1.50
N ALA A 105 24.13 5.68 -0.69
CA ALA A 105 24.54 5.60 0.72
C ALA A 105 25.36 4.32 0.90
#